data_AF-A0A815H8Y4-F1
#
_entry.id   AF-A0A815H8Y4-F1
#
_cell.length_a   1.000
_cell.length_b   1.000
_cell.length_c   1.000
_cell.angle_alpha   90.00
_cell.angle_beta   90.00
_cell.angle_gamma   90.00
#
_symmetry.space_group_name_H-M   'P 1'
#
loop_
_entity.id
_entity.type
_entity.pdbx_description
1 polymer ?
#
loop_
_entity_poly.entity_id
_entity_poly.type
_entity_poly.pdbx_seq_one_letter_code
_entity_poly.pdbx_strand_id
1 'polypeptide(L)'
;MTFQITYYRQLCIFILVIISIALILPINQSNSFLFSIRTSNYTRYSLLKNNEQYSTTVVTAYFPLSKSKHSKAEYQSWLENLLGFCQSPMIIYTSIEYQPMLQQLRRNNSLRTHFIVEYNSSLEMPPVKKLVPIFEQQYLTDPERAYHSVELYAVWCAKSFILNRISDDKNYCRKTFGQKKNVLVTPDSFNAADDLATLTLCEHTILTAGTFGWWGAFLSHNQLGDVLTDSKADHTPLDVNCRQDEYFPSWFSFLNIVIGIGLVLFIDQPNLFQFSIRRSNYTRYPLLKNNEQYSTTVVIAYFPLSKSKHSKAQYQSWLENLLGFCQSPIIIYTSIEYQPILQGLRRNNSLRTHFIVEYNSPLEMPPIKRLVPIFEQQYPSDPERAYHSVELYAVWCAKSFILNRSAELNPFQTKYFLYIDAGAFRSSKYRFQSWPYEPSIHSILANNRLLLGMISPLPRQFCPLSYTINKGPIRHNLIEGGLIGGTSDIIHWWTSVFYETINIYTSKNLFIGKDQYLMNAIALTYPHRINMMLSFRTSCGDVWFAFGPLLANQAEKQKLTFSKTCQQQNLSEVIIRFENICNDSKNVK
;
A
#
# COMPACT_ATOMS: atom_id res chain seq x y z
N MET A 1 53.22 -16.84 9.58
CA MET A 1 53.88 -15.55 9.26
C MET A 1 54.03 -15.52 7.74
N THR A 2 53.60 -14.50 6.99
CA THR A 2 53.10 -13.16 7.37
C THR A 2 52.02 -12.75 6.35
N PHE A 3 51.00 -12.00 6.76
CA PHE A 3 49.98 -11.45 5.84
C PHE A 3 50.11 -9.93 5.73
N GLN A 4 49.96 -9.40 4.52
CA GLN A 4 50.03 -7.96 4.22
C GLN A 4 48.69 -7.44 3.70
N ILE A 5 48.53 -6.12 3.65
CA ILE A 5 47.24 -5.42 3.58
C ILE A 5 46.90 -4.96 2.16
N THR A 6 45.63 -5.09 1.75
CA THR A 6 45.03 -4.18 0.76
C THR A 6 43.56 -3.87 1.07
N TYR A 7 43.20 -2.59 1.02
CA TYR A 7 41.81 -2.07 0.96
C TYR A 7 41.38 -1.94 -0.53
N TYR A 8 40.13 -1.71 -0.94
CA TYR A 8 38.90 -1.19 -0.30
C TYR A 8 37.69 -1.93 -0.97
N ARG A 9 36.40 -1.53 -1.01
CA ARG A 9 35.65 -0.30 -0.68
C ARG A 9 34.19 -0.68 -0.37
N GLN A 10 33.50 0.07 0.50
CA GLN A 10 32.03 0.08 0.55
C GLN A 10 31.49 1.14 -0.43
N LEU A 11 30.29 0.94 -0.99
CA LEU A 11 29.63 1.91 -1.87
C LEU A 11 28.36 2.47 -1.22
N CYS A 12 28.21 3.78 -1.24
CA CYS A 12 27.17 4.50 -0.51
C CYS A 12 25.81 4.48 -1.22
N ILE A 13 24.72 4.44 -0.45
CA ILE A 13 23.41 4.98 -0.84
C ILE A 13 22.97 6.00 0.21
N PHE A 14 22.44 7.13 -0.24
CA PHE A 14 22.15 8.30 0.59
C PHE A 14 20.85 8.15 1.40
N ILE A 15 20.81 8.73 2.60
CA ILE A 15 19.57 9.17 3.24
C ILE A 15 19.68 10.68 3.50
N LEU A 16 18.92 11.46 2.73
CA LEU A 16 18.78 12.90 2.90
C LEU A 16 17.94 13.20 4.15
N VAL A 17 18.28 14.26 4.89
CA VAL A 17 17.48 14.77 6.00
C VAL A 17 17.08 16.21 5.72
N ILE A 18 15.83 16.38 5.27
CA ILE A 18 15.11 17.65 5.24
C ILE A 18 13.84 17.47 6.07
N ILE A 19 13.51 18.48 6.89
CA ILE A 19 12.32 18.47 7.75
C ILE A 19 11.17 19.14 6.99
N SER A 20 10.07 18.43 6.80
CA SER A 20 8.78 18.98 6.38
C SER A 20 7.67 18.32 7.20
N ILE A 21 7.16 19.03 8.20
CA ILE A 21 5.99 18.65 8.97
C ILE A 21 4.76 19.26 8.28
N ALA A 22 3.75 18.42 8.00
CA ALA A 22 2.49 18.83 7.42
C ALA A 22 1.35 18.58 8.42
N LEU A 23 1.11 19.55 9.31
CA LEU A 23 -0.06 19.57 10.18
C LEU A 23 -1.24 20.21 9.43
N ILE A 24 -2.38 19.52 9.41
CA ILE A 24 -3.61 20.00 8.77
C ILE A 24 -4.59 20.41 9.88
N LEU A 25 -4.97 21.68 9.91
CA LEU A 25 -6.06 22.20 10.75
C LEU A 25 -7.17 22.75 9.84
N PRO A 26 -8.33 22.06 9.72
CA PRO A 26 -9.42 22.53 8.89
C PRO A 26 -10.22 23.64 9.61
N ILE A 27 -10.21 24.85 9.06
CA ILE A 27 -11.13 25.93 9.46
C ILE A 27 -12.42 25.79 8.63
N ASN A 28 -13.37 24.98 9.10
CA ASN A 28 -14.71 24.95 8.51
C ASN A 28 -15.60 26.05 9.12
N GLN A 29 -16.14 26.92 8.26
CA GLN A 29 -17.19 27.85 8.63
C GLN A 29 -18.57 27.31 8.27
N SER A 30 -19.27 26.72 9.24
CA SER A 30 -20.73 26.67 9.24
C SER A 30 -21.27 26.34 10.64
N ASN A 31 -22.26 27.14 11.07
CA ASN A 31 -23.01 27.07 12.32
C ASN A 31 -22.22 27.25 13.64
N SER A 32 -22.71 28.17 14.47
CA SER A 32 -22.01 28.67 15.65
C SER A 32 -22.40 27.94 16.93
N PHE A 33 -21.44 27.23 17.53
CA PHE A 33 -21.36 27.03 18.98
C PHE A 33 -19.95 27.45 19.45
N LEU A 34 -19.88 28.42 20.35
CA LEU A 34 -18.58 28.90 20.86
C LEU A 34 -18.06 27.95 21.95
N PHE A 35 -17.00 27.21 21.64
CA PHE A 35 -16.04 26.78 22.67
C PHE A 35 -14.89 27.78 22.72
N SER A 36 -14.85 28.59 23.78
CA SER A 36 -13.81 29.60 23.98
C SER A 36 -12.59 28.99 24.67
N ILE A 37 -11.64 28.48 23.89
CA ILE A 37 -10.27 28.25 24.37
C ILE A 37 -9.56 29.61 24.37
N ARG A 38 -9.27 30.16 25.55
CA ARG A 38 -8.55 31.42 25.72
C ARG A 38 -7.05 31.25 25.43
N THR A 39 -6.66 31.28 24.16
CA THR A 39 -5.28 31.59 23.78
C THR A 39 -5.10 33.10 23.76
N SER A 40 -4.27 33.63 24.67
CA SER A 40 -4.07 35.07 24.82
C SER A 40 -3.20 35.66 23.69
N ASN A 41 -3.71 36.72 23.07
CA ASN A 41 -2.93 37.75 22.37
C ASN A 41 -2.03 37.31 21.20
N TYR A 42 -2.59 36.66 20.17
CA TYR A 42 -2.03 36.71 18.82
C TYR A 42 -2.96 37.45 17.85
N THR A 43 -2.46 38.55 17.29
CA THR A 43 -3.23 39.46 16.45
C THR A 43 -3.56 38.83 15.09
N ARG A 44 -4.82 38.95 14.65
CA ARG A 44 -5.35 38.31 13.45
C ARG A 44 -4.88 39.01 12.16
N TYR A 45 -3.66 38.69 11.71
CA TYR A 45 -3.04 39.30 10.52
C TYR A 45 -3.76 38.94 9.20
N SER A 46 -4.62 39.82 8.73
CA SER A 46 -5.30 39.74 7.43
C SER A 46 -4.43 40.29 6.29
N LEU A 47 -3.42 39.53 5.84
CA LEU A 47 -2.46 39.97 4.80
C LEU A 47 -2.25 38.97 3.65
N LEU A 48 -3.33 38.44 3.07
CA LEU A 48 -3.33 37.91 1.70
C LEU A 48 -4.55 38.46 0.96
N LYS A 49 -4.33 39.15 -0.17
CA LYS A 49 -5.36 39.93 -0.88
C LYS A 49 -5.73 39.38 -2.28
N ASN A 50 -5.22 38.20 -2.63
CA ASN A 50 -5.44 37.53 -3.92
C ASN A 50 -6.12 36.16 -3.69
N ASN A 51 -7.01 35.76 -4.60
CA ASN A 51 -7.87 34.57 -4.48
C ASN A 51 -7.15 33.22 -4.73
N GLU A 52 -5.89 33.06 -4.33
CA GLU A 52 -5.16 31.80 -4.46
C GLU A 52 -5.37 30.93 -3.20
N GLN A 53 -6.31 29.99 -3.29
CA GLN A 53 -6.71 29.12 -2.17
C GLN A 53 -5.74 27.95 -1.97
N TYR A 54 -4.65 28.18 -1.23
CA TYR A 54 -3.67 27.14 -0.90
C TYR A 54 -4.18 26.17 0.17
N SER A 55 -4.14 24.87 -0.12
CA SER A 55 -4.60 23.80 0.78
C SER A 55 -3.56 23.31 1.80
N THR A 56 -2.32 23.79 1.71
CA THR A 56 -1.16 23.20 2.40
C THR A 56 -0.18 24.28 2.84
N THR A 57 0.23 24.23 4.11
CA THR A 57 1.37 25.00 4.66
C THR A 57 2.48 24.03 5.03
N VAL A 58 3.72 24.32 4.67
CA VAL A 58 4.88 23.47 5.03
C VAL A 58 5.54 24.02 6.29
N VAL A 59 5.60 23.21 7.35
CA VAL A 59 6.31 23.56 8.59
C VAL A 59 7.69 22.94 8.58
N THR A 60 8.74 23.73 8.82
CA THR A 60 10.13 23.25 8.84
C THR A 60 10.92 23.94 9.95
N ALA A 61 12.13 23.44 10.22
CA ALA A 61 13.03 23.97 11.23
C ALA A 61 14.47 24.01 10.73
N TYR A 62 15.18 25.10 11.01
CA TYR A 62 16.62 25.22 10.78
C TYR A 62 17.32 25.85 11.98
N PHE A 63 18.18 25.06 12.62
CA PHE A 63 19.10 25.47 13.67
C PHE A 63 20.49 24.96 13.30
N PRO A 64 21.56 25.76 13.46
CA PRO A 64 22.91 25.28 13.26
C PRO A 64 23.25 24.20 14.31
N LEU A 65 23.85 23.10 13.87
CA LEU A 65 24.44 22.11 14.77
C LEU A 65 25.88 22.54 15.08
N SER A 66 26.31 22.45 16.34
CA SER A 66 27.72 22.66 16.71
C SER A 66 28.67 21.71 15.98
N LYS A 67 28.17 20.52 15.61
CA LYS A 67 28.90 19.46 14.93
C LYS A 67 27.98 18.63 14.04
N SER A 68 28.43 18.34 12.82
CA SER A 68 27.72 17.51 11.84
C SER A 68 28.71 16.78 10.92
N LYS A 69 28.20 15.75 10.24
CA LYS A 69 28.86 14.97 9.19
C LYS A 69 29.06 15.74 7.87
N HIS A 70 28.30 16.82 7.66
CA HIS A 70 28.31 17.64 6.44
C HIS A 70 28.75 19.07 6.71
N SER A 71 29.38 19.69 5.71
CA SER A 71 29.87 21.07 5.76
C SER A 71 28.72 22.08 5.73
N LYS A 72 28.99 23.31 6.23
CA LYS A 72 28.02 24.42 6.16
C LYS A 72 27.61 24.75 4.72
N ALA A 73 28.50 24.57 3.75
CA ALA A 73 28.24 24.82 2.32
C ALA A 73 27.25 23.80 1.71
N GLU A 74 27.35 22.51 2.06
CA GLU A 74 26.37 21.50 1.65
C GLU A 74 24.97 21.84 2.19
N TYR A 75 24.87 22.15 3.48
CA TYR A 75 23.59 22.57 4.09
C TYR A 75 23.01 23.84 3.45
N GLN A 76 23.85 24.83 3.13
CA GLN A 76 23.40 26.04 2.45
C GLN A 76 22.82 25.71 1.07
N SER A 77 23.50 24.89 0.26
CA SER A 77 23.00 24.46 -1.04
C SER A 77 21.68 23.70 -0.95
N TRP A 78 21.49 22.87 0.09
CA TRP A 78 20.22 22.17 0.31
C TRP A 78 19.08 23.10 0.75
N LEU A 79 19.38 24.14 1.55
CA LEU A 79 18.42 25.20 1.89
C LEU A 79 18.06 26.04 0.65
N GLU A 80 19.02 26.40 -0.19
CA GLU A 80 18.80 27.14 -1.45
C GLU A 80 17.82 26.38 -2.35
N ASN A 81 18.02 25.06 -2.52
CA ASN A 81 17.10 24.20 -3.26
C ASN A 81 15.70 24.14 -2.61
N LEU A 82 15.60 23.79 -1.32
CA LEU A 82 14.31 23.63 -0.64
C LEU A 82 13.51 24.94 -0.63
N LEU A 83 14.14 26.02 -0.19
CA LEU A 83 13.49 27.28 0.12
C LEU A 83 13.31 28.16 -1.12
N GLY A 84 14.20 28.05 -2.11
CA GLY A 84 14.10 28.75 -3.39
C GLY A 84 12.99 28.18 -4.29
N PHE A 85 12.83 26.85 -4.35
CA PHE A 85 11.83 26.22 -5.22
C PHE A 85 10.43 26.08 -4.58
N CYS A 86 10.29 26.00 -3.25
CA CYS A 86 8.98 25.81 -2.61
C CYS A 86 8.09 27.07 -2.68
N GLN A 87 7.05 27.06 -3.54
CA GLN A 87 6.11 28.17 -3.70
C GLN A 87 4.95 28.19 -2.69
N SER A 88 4.83 27.15 -1.86
CA SER A 88 3.79 27.04 -0.83
C SER A 88 4.00 28.03 0.32
N PRO A 89 2.95 28.37 1.08
CA PRO A 89 3.09 28.98 2.39
C PRO A 89 3.98 28.14 3.31
N MET A 90 4.87 28.79 4.06
CA MET A 90 5.81 28.12 4.98
C MET A 90 5.81 28.74 6.38
N ILE A 91 5.99 27.89 7.39
CA ILE A 91 6.36 28.27 8.75
C ILE A 91 7.76 27.71 9.02
N ILE A 92 8.70 28.57 9.40
CA ILE A 92 10.10 28.21 9.61
C ILE A 92 10.50 28.54 11.05
N TYR A 93 10.76 27.50 11.85
CA TYR A 93 11.38 27.64 13.16
C TYR A 93 12.89 27.83 12.97
N THR A 94 13.47 28.87 13.55
CA THR A 94 14.91 29.17 13.45
C THR A 94 15.33 30.09 14.59
N SER A 95 16.62 30.34 14.78
CA SER A 95 17.04 31.43 15.66
C SER A 95 17.03 32.77 14.92
N ILE A 96 16.92 33.87 15.67
CA ILE A 96 16.91 35.23 15.14
C ILE A 96 18.12 35.55 14.24
N GLU A 97 19.27 34.92 14.50
CA GLU A 97 20.52 35.06 13.72
C GLU A 97 20.38 34.58 12.27
N TYR A 98 19.66 33.47 12.02
CA TYR A 98 19.55 32.86 10.69
C TYR A 98 18.29 33.27 9.93
N GLN A 99 17.35 33.97 10.59
CA GLN A 99 16.15 34.50 9.94
C GLN A 99 16.47 35.36 8.70
N PRO A 100 17.44 36.31 8.70
CA PRO A 100 17.73 37.13 7.51
C PRO A 100 18.24 36.30 6.32
N MET A 101 19.08 35.29 6.57
CA MET A 101 19.55 34.35 5.53
C MET A 101 18.37 33.59 4.92
N LEU A 102 17.51 33.00 5.76
CA LEU A 102 16.37 32.21 5.31
C LEU A 102 15.30 33.08 4.61
N GLN A 103 15.15 34.34 5.03
CA GLN A 103 14.34 35.36 4.33
C GLN A 103 14.91 35.69 2.95
N GLN A 104 16.24 35.84 2.82
CA GLN A 104 16.90 36.08 1.53
C GLN A 104 16.73 34.88 0.57
N LEU A 105 16.87 33.64 1.07
CA LEU A 105 16.59 32.43 0.30
C LEU A 105 15.12 32.35 -0.16
N ARG A 106 14.20 32.89 0.64
CA ARG A 106 12.77 33.01 0.30
C ARG A 106 12.36 34.40 -0.21
N ARG A 107 13.27 35.21 -0.76
CA ARG A 107 12.96 36.59 -1.22
C ARG A 107 11.74 36.68 -2.16
N ASN A 108 11.56 35.69 -3.04
CA ASN A 108 10.45 35.60 -3.99
C ASN A 108 9.11 35.16 -3.33
N ASN A 109 9.15 34.65 -2.10
CA ASN A 109 8.01 34.11 -1.34
C ASN A 109 7.97 34.66 0.10
N SER A 110 8.55 35.84 0.34
CA SER A 110 8.72 36.45 1.66
C SER A 110 7.37 36.68 2.36
N LEU A 111 6.40 37.26 1.64
CA LEU A 111 5.01 37.45 2.08
C LEU A 111 4.23 36.15 2.32
N ARG A 112 4.80 34.99 1.98
CA ARG A 112 4.23 33.64 2.17
C ARG A 112 5.00 32.83 3.22
N THR A 113 5.83 33.50 4.03
CA THR A 113 6.73 32.82 4.97
C THR A 113 6.65 33.46 6.35
N HIS A 114 6.20 32.68 7.33
CA HIS A 114 6.25 33.07 8.74
C HIS A 114 7.49 32.47 9.41
N PHE A 115 8.16 33.25 10.25
CA PHE A 115 9.35 32.83 10.99
C PHE A 115 9.05 32.82 12.48
N ILE A 116 9.34 31.71 13.15
CA ILE A 116 9.19 31.56 14.60
C ILE A 116 10.60 31.52 15.19
N VAL A 117 10.96 32.60 15.89
CA VAL A 117 12.31 32.89 16.39
C VAL A 117 12.39 33.00 17.91
N GLU A 118 11.50 32.25 18.58
CA GLU A 118 11.38 32.15 20.04
C GLU A 118 12.53 31.39 20.72
N TYR A 119 13.36 30.68 19.95
CA TYR A 119 14.41 29.77 20.44
C TYR A 119 15.72 30.04 19.69
N ASN A 120 16.84 30.04 20.40
CA ASN A 120 18.18 30.15 19.80
C ASN A 120 18.73 28.79 19.36
N SER A 121 18.24 27.70 19.97
CA SER A 121 18.63 26.32 19.66
C SER A 121 17.43 25.38 19.70
N SER A 122 17.50 24.27 18.96
CA SER A 122 16.53 23.17 19.06
C SER A 122 16.42 22.62 20.49
N LEU A 123 17.49 22.67 21.27
CA LEU A 123 17.53 22.24 22.68
C LEU A 123 16.67 23.10 23.62
N GLU A 124 16.37 24.35 23.25
CA GLU A 124 15.61 25.27 24.11
C GLU A 124 14.09 25.07 24.01
N MET A 125 13.61 24.40 22.95
CA MET A 125 12.19 24.15 22.72
C MET A 125 11.56 23.39 23.91
N PRO A 126 10.41 23.80 24.47
CA PRO A 126 9.88 23.25 25.71
C PRO A 126 9.77 21.72 25.85
N PRO A 127 9.38 20.93 24.81
CA PRO A 127 9.39 19.47 24.92
C PRO A 127 10.81 18.87 24.83
N VAL A 128 11.71 19.50 24.06
CA VAL A 128 13.11 19.07 23.88
C VAL A 128 13.94 19.37 25.12
N LYS A 129 13.75 20.54 25.73
CA LYS A 129 14.50 21.03 26.90
C LYS A 129 14.48 20.07 28.09
N LYS A 130 13.39 19.29 28.24
CA LYS A 130 13.24 18.25 29.28
C LYS A 130 14.03 16.97 29.01
N LEU A 131 14.46 16.75 27.76
CA LEU A 131 15.16 15.55 27.31
C LEU A 131 16.68 15.78 27.13
N VAL A 132 17.16 17.03 27.18
CA VAL A 132 18.59 17.38 27.02
C VAL A 132 19.52 16.53 27.91
N PRO A 133 19.26 16.31 29.21
CA PRO A 133 20.12 15.47 30.04
C PRO A 133 20.19 14.00 29.59
N ILE A 134 19.16 13.51 28.90
CA ILE A 134 19.15 12.15 28.33
C ILE A 134 20.00 12.12 27.04
N PHE A 135 19.94 13.17 26.23
CA PHE A 135 20.74 13.30 25.00
C PHE A 135 22.23 13.46 25.30
N GLU A 136 22.59 14.21 26.33
CA GLU A 136 23.98 14.32 26.82
C GLU A 136 24.53 12.96 27.22
N GLN A 137 23.77 12.17 28.00
CA GLN A 137 24.16 10.81 28.39
C GLN A 137 24.24 9.85 27.19
N GLN A 138 23.33 9.95 26.22
CA GLN A 138 23.40 9.16 24.98
C GLN A 138 24.64 9.51 24.14
N TYR A 139 24.96 10.80 23.99
CA TYR A 139 26.12 11.29 23.24
C TYR A 139 27.46 10.87 23.87
N LEU A 140 27.54 10.76 25.20
CA LEU A 140 28.73 10.19 25.87
C LEU A 140 28.99 8.74 25.44
N THR A 141 27.93 7.95 25.24
CA THR A 141 27.98 6.53 24.84
C THR A 141 27.99 6.29 23.32
N ASP A 142 27.87 7.34 22.50
CA ASP A 142 27.73 7.22 21.05
C ASP A 142 29.05 6.82 20.35
N PRO A 143 29.11 5.66 19.64
CA PRO A 143 30.30 5.27 18.90
C PRO A 143 30.63 6.23 17.74
N GLU A 144 29.63 6.94 17.20
CA GLU A 144 29.81 7.95 16.14
C GLU A 144 29.84 9.40 16.69
N ARG A 145 30.09 9.60 17.99
CA ARG A 145 30.25 10.94 18.61
C ARG A 145 31.35 11.79 17.97
N ALA A 146 32.22 11.17 17.17
CA ALA A 146 33.16 11.84 16.28
C ALA A 146 32.48 12.76 15.23
N TYR A 147 31.21 12.54 14.90
CA TYR A 147 30.45 13.26 13.87
C TYR A 147 29.10 13.86 14.36
N HIS A 148 28.59 13.42 15.51
CA HIS A 148 27.31 13.86 16.07
C HIS A 148 27.44 14.98 17.11
N SER A 149 26.30 15.54 17.53
CA SER A 149 26.11 16.62 18.50
C SER A 149 24.86 16.36 19.34
N VAL A 150 24.73 16.97 20.53
CA VAL A 150 23.54 16.80 21.40
C VAL A 150 22.28 17.35 20.72
N GLU A 151 22.43 18.44 19.98
CA GLU A 151 21.42 19.08 19.14
C GLU A 151 20.87 18.15 18.05
N LEU A 152 21.66 17.17 17.57
CA LEU A 152 21.24 16.17 16.59
C LEU A 152 20.29 15.13 17.22
N TYR A 153 20.47 14.78 18.49
CA TYR A 153 19.54 13.90 19.22
C TYR A 153 18.16 14.52 19.38
N ALA A 154 18.08 15.84 19.58
CA ALA A 154 16.80 16.56 19.55
C ALA A 154 16.09 16.44 18.18
N VAL A 155 16.84 16.61 17.09
CA VAL A 155 16.33 16.44 15.71
C VAL A 155 15.92 14.98 15.41
N TRP A 156 16.50 14.00 16.11
CA TRP A 156 16.12 12.59 16.00
C TRP A 156 14.96 12.20 16.91
N CYS A 157 14.85 12.73 18.13
CA CYS A 157 13.73 12.42 19.04
C CYS A 157 12.38 12.93 18.51
N ALA A 158 12.38 13.96 17.67
CA ALA A 158 11.21 14.36 16.87
C ALA A 158 10.71 13.29 15.86
N LYS A 159 11.36 12.11 15.80
CA LYS A 159 11.00 10.96 14.94
C LYS A 159 10.71 9.67 15.74
N SER A 160 10.76 9.72 17.07
CA SER A 160 10.69 8.56 17.97
C SER A 160 9.24 8.13 18.26
N PHE A 161 9.01 6.82 18.30
CA PHE A 161 7.72 6.26 18.71
C PHE A 161 7.47 6.48 20.21
N ILE A 162 6.32 7.06 20.54
CA ILE A 162 5.85 7.30 21.91
C ILE A 162 4.68 6.35 22.18
N LEU A 163 4.80 5.51 23.21
CA LEU A 163 3.68 4.71 23.70
C LEU A 163 2.90 5.52 24.73
N ASN A 164 1.80 6.14 24.31
CA ASN A 164 0.86 6.77 25.23
C ASN A 164 0.13 5.70 26.05
N ARG A 165 0.06 5.90 27.37
CA ARG A 165 -0.75 5.12 28.31
C ARG A 165 -1.80 6.03 28.93
N ILE A 166 -3.05 5.70 28.63
CA ILE A 166 -4.25 6.43 28.98
C ILE A 166 -5.11 5.47 29.80
N SER A 167 -5.39 5.86 31.04
CA SER A 167 -6.14 5.10 32.04
C SER A 167 -6.62 6.08 33.11
N ASP A 168 -7.72 5.71 33.75
CA ASP A 168 -8.18 6.20 35.04
C ASP A 168 -7.11 6.04 36.15
N ASP A 169 -6.48 4.86 36.31
CA ASP A 169 -5.36 4.68 37.24
C ASP A 169 -4.00 5.10 36.63
N LYS A 170 -3.85 6.41 36.47
CA LYS A 170 -2.60 7.06 36.05
C LYS A 170 -1.44 6.76 37.03
N ASN A 171 -1.72 6.44 38.29
CA ASN A 171 -0.70 6.12 39.30
C ASN A 171 -0.13 4.71 39.10
N TYR A 172 -0.98 3.70 38.87
CA TYR A 172 -0.55 2.37 38.46
C TYR A 172 0.24 2.41 37.15
N CYS A 173 -0.23 3.16 36.14
CA CYS A 173 0.53 3.31 34.90
C CYS A 173 1.92 3.93 35.11
N ARG A 174 2.07 4.93 35.98
CA ARG A 174 3.39 5.52 36.32
C ARG A 174 4.27 4.55 37.12
N LYS A 175 3.70 3.84 38.10
CA LYS A 175 4.41 2.83 38.91
C LYS A 175 4.93 1.67 38.05
N THR A 176 4.12 1.21 37.10
CA THR A 176 4.40 0.00 36.30
C THR A 176 5.17 0.30 35.00
N PHE A 177 5.03 1.49 34.42
CA PHE A 177 5.65 1.84 33.14
C PHE A 177 6.48 3.13 33.13
N GLY A 178 6.39 3.99 34.14
CA GLY A 178 7.04 5.32 34.15
C GLY A 178 8.58 5.30 34.14
N GLN A 179 9.21 4.15 34.41
CA GLN A 179 10.66 3.96 34.24
C GLN A 179 11.07 3.63 32.79
N LYS A 180 10.12 3.37 31.88
CA LYS A 180 10.39 3.01 30.48
C LYS A 180 10.54 4.28 29.63
N LYS A 181 11.74 4.48 29.07
CA LYS A 181 12.16 5.71 28.36
C LYS A 181 11.31 6.11 27.13
N ASN A 182 10.41 5.26 26.66
CA ASN A 182 9.54 5.45 25.49
C ASN A 182 8.04 5.40 25.82
N VAL A 183 7.66 5.46 27.10
CA VAL A 183 6.26 5.47 27.55
C VAL A 183 5.92 6.81 28.17
N LEU A 184 4.82 7.43 27.72
CA LEU A 184 4.22 8.59 28.39
C LEU A 184 2.89 8.18 28.99
N VAL A 185 2.69 8.47 30.28
CA VAL A 185 1.37 8.43 30.91
C VAL A 185 0.80 9.85 30.85
N THR A 186 -0.49 10.01 30.55
CA THR A 186 -1.08 11.35 30.46
C THR A 186 -1.02 12.11 31.81
N PRO A 187 -1.01 13.45 31.78
CA PRO A 187 -1.03 14.27 33.00
C PRO A 187 -2.26 14.01 33.87
N ASP A 188 -2.13 14.25 35.18
CA ASP A 188 -3.29 14.27 36.10
C ASP A 188 -4.25 15.42 35.82
N SER A 189 -3.78 16.46 35.12
CA SER A 189 -4.62 17.57 34.65
C SER A 189 -5.46 17.23 33.41
N PHE A 190 -5.25 16.06 32.79
CA PHE A 190 -6.10 15.61 31.68
C PHE A 190 -7.38 14.98 32.23
N ASN A 191 -8.51 15.50 31.78
CA ASN A 191 -9.83 14.92 32.00
C ASN A 191 -10.17 13.89 30.90
N ALA A 192 -11.28 13.17 31.05
CA ALA A 192 -11.69 12.11 30.13
C ALA A 192 -11.80 12.58 28.65
N ALA A 193 -12.14 13.84 28.38
CA ALA A 193 -12.16 14.37 27.02
C ALA A 193 -10.75 14.65 26.47
N ASP A 194 -9.80 15.09 27.29
CA ASP A 194 -8.40 15.30 26.91
C ASP A 194 -7.71 13.95 26.63
N ASP A 195 -7.97 12.96 27.48
CA ASP A 195 -7.50 11.59 27.33
C ASP A 195 -8.11 10.93 26.06
N LEU A 196 -9.40 11.12 25.80
CA LEU A 196 -10.05 10.63 24.57
C LEU A 196 -9.48 11.32 23.32
N ALA A 197 -9.28 12.64 23.36
CA ALA A 197 -8.63 13.37 22.27
C ALA A 197 -7.17 12.97 22.06
N THR A 198 -6.48 12.48 23.10
CA THR A 198 -5.12 11.95 22.98
C THR A 198 -5.12 10.57 22.29
N LEU A 199 -6.14 9.74 22.49
CA LEU A 199 -6.31 8.47 21.75
C LEU A 199 -6.51 8.70 20.24
N THR A 200 -7.33 9.67 19.83
CA THR A 200 -7.62 9.91 18.39
C THR A 200 -6.41 10.41 17.58
N LEU A 201 -5.36 10.85 18.27
CA LEU A 201 -4.08 11.31 17.69
C LEU A 201 -3.01 10.20 17.61
N CYS A 202 -3.27 9.00 18.13
CA CYS A 202 -2.32 7.88 18.05
C CYS A 202 -2.27 7.25 16.64
N GLU A 203 -1.07 6.85 16.20
CA GLU A 203 -0.84 6.18 14.91
C GLU A 203 -1.29 4.70 14.93
N HIS A 204 -1.30 4.07 16.11
CA HIS A 204 -1.81 2.73 16.38
C HIS A 204 -2.50 2.73 17.75
N THR A 205 -3.56 1.94 17.93
CA THR A 205 -4.31 1.89 19.21
C THR A 205 -4.39 0.45 19.74
N ILE A 206 -4.11 0.27 21.03
CA ILE A 206 -4.34 -1.00 21.75
C ILE A 206 -5.40 -0.73 22.81
N LEU A 207 -6.52 -1.44 22.78
CA LEU A 207 -7.69 -1.19 23.62
C LEU A 207 -8.33 -2.48 24.16
N THR A 208 -8.86 -2.41 25.38
CA THR A 208 -9.87 -3.34 25.88
C THR A 208 -11.25 -2.96 25.31
N ALA A 209 -12.23 -3.86 25.31
CA ALA A 209 -13.59 -3.58 24.79
C ALA A 209 -14.44 -2.58 25.61
N GLY A 210 -13.82 -1.65 26.36
CA GLY A 210 -14.50 -0.51 26.94
C GLY A 210 -14.93 0.49 25.85
N THR A 211 -16.12 1.06 25.97
CA THR A 211 -16.68 2.05 25.03
C THR A 211 -15.76 3.26 24.84
N PHE A 212 -15.03 3.67 25.88
CA PHE A 212 -14.05 4.76 25.83
C PHE A 212 -12.90 4.47 24.85
N GLY A 213 -12.32 3.26 24.90
CA GLY A 213 -11.28 2.82 23.97
C GLY A 213 -11.83 2.67 22.55
N TRP A 214 -13.02 2.09 22.40
CA TRP A 214 -13.72 1.97 21.12
C TRP A 214 -13.90 3.33 20.43
N TRP A 215 -14.41 4.35 21.14
CA TRP A 215 -14.57 5.69 20.58
C TRP A 215 -13.24 6.37 20.26
N GLY A 216 -12.20 6.19 21.09
CA GLY A 216 -10.86 6.71 20.80
C GLY A 216 -10.26 6.14 19.51
N ALA A 217 -10.44 4.85 19.25
CA ALA A 217 -10.02 4.20 18.01
C ALA A 217 -10.91 4.61 16.82
N PHE A 218 -12.24 4.59 16.97
CA PHE A 218 -13.19 4.92 15.90
C PHE A 218 -13.04 6.36 15.40
N LEU A 219 -12.76 7.30 16.30
CA LEU A 219 -12.55 8.72 15.98
C LEU A 219 -11.09 9.03 15.58
N SER A 220 -10.19 8.05 15.54
CA SER A 220 -8.80 8.28 15.13
C SER A 220 -8.71 8.67 13.65
N HIS A 221 -7.89 9.68 13.34
CA HIS A 221 -7.89 10.28 12.00
C HIS A 221 -7.10 9.47 10.95
N ASN A 222 -6.55 8.31 11.34
CA ASN A 222 -5.77 7.39 10.52
C ASN A 222 -6.39 5.98 10.54
N GLN A 223 -7.39 5.73 9.69
CA GLN A 223 -7.91 4.37 9.40
C GLN A 223 -6.89 3.44 8.69
N LEU A 224 -5.61 3.82 8.67
CA LEU A 224 -4.47 3.05 8.18
C LEU A 224 -3.62 2.45 9.32
N GLY A 225 -3.92 2.82 10.57
CA GLY A 225 -3.22 2.35 11.76
C GLY A 225 -3.88 1.12 12.37
N ASP A 226 -3.10 0.11 12.72
CA ASP A 226 -3.63 -1.09 13.38
C ASP A 226 -4.30 -0.74 14.71
N VAL A 227 -5.58 -1.09 14.83
CA VAL A 227 -6.32 -1.12 16.09
C VAL A 227 -6.32 -2.57 16.58
N LEU A 228 -5.77 -2.80 17.77
CA LEU A 228 -5.66 -4.12 18.40
C LEU A 228 -6.55 -4.21 19.63
N THR A 229 -7.40 -5.24 19.68
CA THR A 229 -8.22 -5.56 20.86
C THR A 229 -8.15 -7.03 21.25
N ASP A 230 -8.42 -7.27 22.53
CA ASP A 230 -8.37 -8.55 23.25
C ASP A 230 -9.71 -9.30 23.28
N SER A 231 -10.80 -8.64 22.87
CA SER A 231 -12.17 -9.03 23.22
C SER A 231 -12.74 -10.21 22.42
N LYS A 232 -12.22 -11.41 22.68
CA LYS A 232 -12.85 -12.68 22.35
C LYS A 232 -13.55 -13.37 23.53
N ALA A 233 -13.48 -12.81 24.75
CA ALA A 233 -14.07 -13.40 25.95
C ALA A 233 -14.53 -12.39 27.03
N ASP A 234 -13.66 -11.47 27.48
CA ASP A 234 -13.78 -10.99 28.87
C ASP A 234 -14.45 -9.59 29.05
N HIS A 235 -15.65 -9.62 29.65
CA HIS A 235 -16.12 -8.70 30.70
C HIS A 235 -16.19 -7.17 30.43
N THR A 236 -16.71 -6.76 29.28
CA THR A 236 -17.40 -5.45 29.11
C THR A 236 -18.83 -5.69 28.56
N PRO A 237 -19.73 -4.69 28.33
CA PRO A 237 -21.17 -4.92 28.22
C PRO A 237 -21.65 -5.49 26.86
N LEU A 238 -21.06 -6.63 26.47
CA LEU A 238 -21.53 -7.55 25.42
C LEU A 238 -22.55 -8.58 25.99
N ASP A 239 -23.18 -8.26 27.12
CA ASP A 239 -24.33 -8.98 27.72
C ASP A 239 -25.63 -8.79 26.87
N VAL A 240 -25.55 -7.96 25.83
CA VAL A 240 -26.51 -7.88 24.72
C VAL A 240 -25.99 -8.69 23.54
N ASN A 241 -26.89 -9.45 22.89
CA ASN A 241 -26.63 -10.34 21.73
C ASN A 241 -26.22 -9.60 20.43
N CYS A 242 -25.18 -8.76 20.48
CA CYS A 242 -24.58 -8.08 19.35
C CYS A 242 -23.38 -8.89 18.84
N ARG A 243 -23.27 -9.12 17.53
CA ARG A 243 -22.17 -9.91 16.97
C ARG A 243 -20.88 -9.09 16.89
N GLN A 244 -19.74 -9.79 16.85
CA GLN A 244 -18.42 -9.16 16.75
C GLN A 244 -18.29 -8.27 15.50
N ASP A 245 -18.88 -8.69 14.38
CA ASP A 245 -18.96 -7.99 13.10
C ASP A 245 -20.06 -6.90 13.02
N GLU A 246 -20.94 -6.83 14.03
CA GLU A 246 -21.93 -5.76 14.21
C GLU A 246 -21.40 -4.64 15.13
N TYR A 247 -20.61 -4.99 16.15
CA TYR A 247 -20.07 -4.05 17.14
C TYR A 247 -18.70 -3.45 16.76
N PHE A 248 -17.83 -4.20 16.07
CA PHE A 248 -16.53 -3.70 15.64
C PHE A 248 -16.49 -3.49 14.12
N PRO A 249 -16.04 -2.32 13.62
CA PRO A 249 -15.78 -2.12 12.21
C PRO A 249 -14.80 -3.15 11.65
N SER A 250 -15.01 -3.60 10.41
CA SER A 250 -14.23 -4.68 9.76
C SER A 250 -12.73 -4.40 9.57
N TRP A 251 -12.25 -3.19 9.89
CA TRP A 251 -10.85 -2.80 9.89
C TRP A 251 -10.17 -2.91 11.27
N PHE A 252 -10.91 -3.24 12.34
CA PHE A 252 -10.32 -3.56 13.65
C PHE A 252 -9.64 -4.94 13.60
N SER A 253 -8.44 -5.05 14.16
CA SER A 253 -7.68 -6.30 14.23
C SER A 253 -7.76 -6.94 15.63
N PHE A 254 -7.95 -8.25 15.65
CA PHE A 254 -8.11 -9.02 16.89
C PHE A 254 -6.87 -9.84 17.20
N LEU A 255 -6.42 -9.81 18.46
CA LEU A 255 -5.35 -10.66 18.96
C LEU A 255 -5.82 -12.12 19.01
N ASN A 256 -5.40 -12.93 18.02
CA ASN A 256 -5.69 -14.36 17.95
C ASN A 256 -4.78 -15.21 18.88
N ILE A 257 -4.50 -14.70 20.09
CA ILE A 257 -3.73 -15.43 21.12
C ILE A 257 -4.57 -15.48 22.39
N VAL A 258 -5.01 -16.68 22.77
CA VAL A 258 -5.59 -16.93 24.09
C VAL A 258 -4.44 -16.94 25.11
N ILE A 259 -4.22 -15.83 25.79
CA ILE A 259 -3.53 -15.81 27.08
C ILE A 259 -4.62 -15.52 28.12
N GLY A 260 -4.97 -16.54 28.90
CA GLY A 260 -5.92 -16.38 29.99
C GLY A 260 -5.40 -15.43 31.06
N ILE A 261 -6.32 -14.87 31.85
CA ILE A 261 -6.06 -13.83 32.87
C ILE A 261 -4.85 -14.18 33.75
N GLY A 262 -3.74 -13.44 33.56
CA GLY A 262 -2.52 -13.53 34.38
C GLY A 262 -1.23 -13.59 33.56
N LEU A 263 -0.21 -12.85 34.01
CA LEU A 263 1.14 -12.75 33.43
C LEU A 263 1.21 -12.33 31.95
N VAL A 264 1.53 -11.04 31.73
CA VAL A 264 2.38 -10.69 30.58
C VAL A 264 3.76 -11.27 30.88
N LEU A 265 4.11 -12.36 30.19
CA LEU A 265 5.39 -13.05 30.39
C LEU A 265 6.60 -12.15 30.09
N PHE A 266 7.62 -12.29 30.93
CA PHE A 266 8.96 -11.80 30.63
C PHE A 266 9.56 -12.61 29.47
N ILE A 267 10.23 -11.94 28.54
CA ILE A 267 11.35 -12.53 27.79
C ILE A 267 12.55 -11.61 28.00
N ASP A 268 13.31 -11.90 29.06
CA ASP A 268 14.62 -11.28 29.30
C ASP A 268 15.71 -12.24 28.79
N GLN A 269 15.86 -12.29 27.47
CA GLN A 269 16.93 -12.99 26.77
C GLN A 269 17.35 -12.18 25.53
N PRO A 270 18.64 -11.95 25.24
CA PRO A 270 19.05 -10.95 24.23
C PRO A 270 18.85 -11.33 22.75
N ASN A 271 18.26 -12.48 22.42
CA ASN A 271 18.23 -13.02 21.05
C ASN A 271 16.86 -13.60 20.67
N LEU A 272 16.51 -13.45 19.39
CA LEU A 272 15.41 -14.13 18.68
C LEU A 272 13.97 -13.85 19.17
N PHE A 273 13.51 -12.60 19.12
CA PHE A 273 12.15 -12.28 18.63
C PHE A 273 12.08 -10.84 18.07
N GLN A 274 12.16 -10.70 16.75
CA GLN A 274 12.18 -9.39 16.07
C GLN A 274 10.82 -9.06 15.45
N PHE A 275 9.97 -8.34 16.18
CA PHE A 275 8.74 -7.77 15.63
C PHE A 275 9.06 -6.65 14.63
N SER A 276 9.14 -7.00 13.35
CA SER A 276 9.34 -6.05 12.26
C SER A 276 8.01 -5.37 11.89
N ILE A 277 7.64 -4.33 12.64
CA ILE A 277 6.63 -3.36 12.19
C ILE A 277 7.25 -2.59 11.02
N ARG A 278 6.98 -3.04 9.79
CA ARG A 278 7.44 -2.37 8.57
C ARG A 278 6.69 -1.05 8.40
N ARG A 279 7.38 0.09 8.54
CA ARG A 279 6.88 1.38 8.04
C ARG A 279 6.67 1.29 6.53
N SER A 280 5.42 1.19 6.10
CA SER A 280 5.00 1.43 4.72
C SER A 280 5.09 2.94 4.46
N ASN A 281 5.95 3.34 3.52
CA ASN A 281 6.14 4.74 3.16
C ASN A 281 4.97 5.24 2.30
N TYR A 282 3.81 5.49 2.94
CA TYR A 282 2.61 6.02 2.30
C TYR A 282 2.81 7.46 1.81
N THR A 283 3.37 7.58 0.61
CA THR A 283 3.39 8.84 -0.14
C THR A 283 1.94 9.26 -0.43
N ARG A 284 1.47 10.36 0.16
CA ARG A 284 0.15 10.93 -0.18
C ARG A 284 0.21 11.49 -1.61
N TYR A 285 -0.50 10.85 -2.53
CA TYR A 285 -0.66 11.34 -3.90
C TYR A 285 -1.71 12.47 -3.96
N PRO A 286 -1.57 13.46 -4.88
CA PRO A 286 -2.61 14.47 -5.07
C PRO A 286 -3.89 13.84 -5.62
N LEU A 287 -5.05 14.23 -5.07
CA LEU A 287 -6.34 13.89 -5.66
C LEU A 287 -6.43 14.46 -7.09
N LEU A 288 -6.75 13.61 -8.06
CA LEU A 288 -6.85 13.98 -9.47
C LEU A 288 -8.01 14.96 -9.69
N LYS A 289 -7.67 16.23 -9.96
CA LYS A 289 -8.63 17.35 -10.01
C LYS A 289 -9.23 17.61 -11.40
N ASN A 290 -9.31 16.58 -12.26
CA ASN A 290 -9.83 16.65 -13.62
C ASN A 290 -11.16 15.89 -13.73
N ASN A 291 -12.05 16.35 -14.62
CA ASN A 291 -13.43 15.83 -14.80
C ASN A 291 -13.54 14.41 -15.40
N GLU A 292 -12.47 13.62 -15.41
CA GLU A 292 -12.46 12.22 -15.84
C GLU A 292 -12.40 11.31 -14.61
N GLN A 293 -13.56 10.99 -14.03
CA GLN A 293 -13.65 10.03 -12.93
C GLN A 293 -13.54 8.60 -13.48
N TYR A 294 -12.32 8.06 -13.49
CA TYR A 294 -12.08 6.64 -13.75
C TYR A 294 -12.75 5.79 -12.66
N SER A 295 -13.35 4.67 -13.07
CA SER A 295 -13.97 3.69 -12.18
C SER A 295 -13.12 2.43 -12.02
N THR A 296 -12.11 2.24 -12.87
CA THR A 296 -11.25 1.05 -12.94
C THR A 296 -9.76 1.38 -12.75
N THR A 297 -9.09 0.64 -11.87
CA THR A 297 -7.62 0.60 -11.78
C THR A 297 -7.07 -0.67 -12.44
N VAL A 298 -6.06 -0.53 -13.29
CA VAL A 298 -5.29 -1.65 -13.84
C VAL A 298 -4.17 -2.03 -12.87
N VAL A 299 -3.93 -3.33 -12.69
CA VAL A 299 -2.86 -3.86 -11.84
C VAL A 299 -1.94 -4.74 -12.69
N ILE A 300 -0.64 -4.46 -12.68
CA ILE A 300 0.37 -5.32 -13.31
C ILE A 300 1.50 -5.67 -12.34
N ALA A 301 2.20 -6.75 -12.65
CA ALA A 301 3.48 -7.10 -12.05
C ALA A 301 4.54 -7.26 -13.14
N TYR A 302 5.75 -6.75 -12.89
CA TYR A 302 6.92 -7.02 -13.71
C TYR A 302 8.15 -7.26 -12.83
N PHE A 303 8.59 -8.51 -12.80
CA PHE A 303 9.82 -8.94 -12.16
C PHE A 303 10.61 -9.76 -13.18
N PRO A 304 11.90 -9.43 -13.44
CA PRO A 304 12.70 -10.17 -14.41
C PRO A 304 13.04 -11.56 -13.85
N LEU A 305 12.60 -12.61 -14.53
CA LEU A 305 12.91 -13.99 -14.14
C LEU A 305 14.31 -14.40 -14.63
N SER A 306 15.00 -15.23 -13.83
CA SER A 306 16.28 -15.86 -14.18
C SER A 306 16.17 -16.71 -15.46
N LYS A 307 15.03 -17.41 -15.59
CA LYS A 307 14.66 -18.31 -16.67
C LYS A 307 13.28 -17.89 -17.18
N SER A 308 13.15 -17.68 -18.49
CA SER A 308 11.91 -17.20 -19.10
C SER A 308 11.77 -17.73 -20.52
N LYS A 309 10.52 -17.95 -20.95
CA LYS A 309 10.15 -18.32 -22.33
C LYS A 309 10.36 -17.17 -23.33
N HIS A 310 10.52 -15.93 -22.84
CA HIS A 310 10.57 -14.71 -23.64
C HIS A 310 11.70 -13.78 -23.19
N SER A 311 12.32 -13.07 -24.13
CA SER A 311 13.50 -12.24 -23.84
C SER A 311 13.13 -10.91 -23.16
N LYS A 312 14.08 -10.29 -22.46
CA LYS A 312 13.87 -8.96 -21.82
C LYS A 312 13.38 -7.91 -22.84
N ALA A 313 13.90 -7.92 -24.06
CA ALA A 313 13.47 -7.02 -25.14
C ALA A 313 12.03 -7.28 -25.62
N GLN A 314 11.56 -8.53 -25.62
CA GLN A 314 10.15 -8.84 -25.90
C GLN A 314 9.24 -8.25 -24.82
N TYR A 315 9.54 -8.49 -23.53
CA TYR A 315 8.78 -7.89 -22.43
C TYR A 315 8.79 -6.35 -22.46
N GLN A 316 9.93 -5.72 -22.76
CA GLN A 316 10.00 -4.27 -22.90
C GLN A 316 9.03 -3.75 -23.97
N SER A 317 9.01 -4.37 -25.17
CA SER A 317 8.07 -3.97 -26.24
C SER A 317 6.61 -4.17 -25.84
N TRP A 318 6.30 -5.18 -25.03
CA TRP A 318 4.94 -5.43 -24.54
C TRP A 318 4.52 -4.41 -23.48
N LEU A 319 5.44 -4.05 -22.58
CA LEU A 319 5.26 -2.97 -21.61
C LEU A 319 5.13 -1.60 -22.30
N GLU A 320 5.87 -1.34 -23.37
CA GLU A 320 5.72 -0.14 -24.21
C GLU A 320 4.32 -0.05 -24.84
N ASN A 321 3.80 -1.16 -25.38
CA ASN A 321 2.47 -1.20 -25.99
C ASN A 321 1.34 -0.95 -24.96
N LEU A 322 1.51 -1.41 -23.72
CA LEU A 322 0.55 -1.21 -22.63
C LEU A 322 0.73 0.15 -21.94
N LEU A 323 1.84 0.35 -21.26
CA LEU A 323 2.08 1.47 -20.34
C LEU A 323 2.19 2.81 -21.06
N GLY A 324 2.76 2.82 -22.28
CA GLY A 324 2.95 4.01 -23.09
C GLY A 324 1.66 4.53 -23.76
N PHE A 325 0.60 3.72 -23.80
CA PHE A 325 -0.65 4.08 -24.51
C PHE A 325 -1.87 4.14 -23.58
N CYS A 326 -2.02 3.19 -22.65
CA CYS A 326 -3.15 3.16 -21.71
C CYS A 326 -3.22 4.44 -20.85
N GLN A 327 -4.32 5.19 -20.90
CA GLN A 327 -4.48 6.45 -20.15
C GLN A 327 -5.08 6.26 -18.73
N SER A 328 -5.47 5.04 -18.40
CA SER A 328 -6.12 4.68 -17.13
C SER A 328 -5.16 4.69 -15.93
N PRO A 329 -5.68 4.70 -14.68
CA PRO A 329 -4.89 4.48 -13.48
C PRO A 329 -4.25 3.09 -13.47
N ILE A 330 -2.95 3.01 -13.16
CA ILE A 330 -2.20 1.74 -13.09
C ILE A 330 -1.42 1.62 -11.78
N ILE A 331 -1.55 0.48 -11.10
CA ILE A 331 -0.66 0.02 -10.03
C ILE A 331 0.36 -0.96 -10.61
N ILE A 332 1.65 -0.73 -10.34
CA ILE A 332 2.77 -1.47 -10.92
C ILE A 332 3.62 -2.06 -9.80
N TYR A 333 3.63 -3.39 -9.67
CA TYR A 333 4.53 -4.13 -8.78
C TYR A 333 5.83 -4.45 -9.53
N THR A 334 6.97 -4.03 -8.99
CA THR A 334 8.29 -4.28 -9.60
C THR A 334 9.40 -4.11 -8.55
N SER A 335 10.64 -4.47 -8.85
CA SER A 335 11.78 -4.15 -7.98
C SER A 335 12.27 -2.71 -8.18
N ILE A 336 12.95 -2.16 -7.18
CA ILE A 336 13.46 -0.78 -7.19
C ILE A 336 14.36 -0.46 -8.41
N GLU A 337 15.06 -1.46 -8.95
CA GLU A 337 15.89 -1.37 -10.17
C GLU A 337 15.07 -1.00 -11.42
N TYR A 338 13.84 -1.54 -11.56
CA TYR A 338 13.03 -1.38 -12.77
C TYR A 338 12.00 -0.25 -12.68
N GLN A 339 11.74 0.30 -11.49
CA GLN A 339 10.86 1.47 -11.32
C GLN A 339 11.22 2.63 -12.27
N PRO A 340 12.49 3.10 -12.41
CA PRO A 340 12.82 4.20 -13.31
C PRO A 340 12.52 3.90 -14.78
N ILE A 341 12.65 2.64 -15.20
CA ILE A 341 12.38 2.19 -16.58
C ILE A 341 10.87 2.24 -16.85
N LEU A 342 10.07 1.63 -15.97
CA LEU A 342 8.60 1.61 -16.10
C LEU A 342 7.98 3.01 -15.91
N GLN A 343 8.55 3.84 -15.03
CA GLN A 343 8.20 5.25 -14.90
C GLN A 343 8.58 6.04 -16.17
N GLY A 344 9.67 5.67 -16.84
CA GLY A 344 10.03 6.16 -18.17
C GLY A 344 8.95 5.91 -19.22
N LEU A 345 8.35 4.72 -19.23
CA LEU A 345 7.20 4.38 -20.09
C LEU A 345 5.90 5.11 -19.69
N ARG A 346 5.77 5.53 -18.42
CA ARG A 346 4.59 6.20 -17.86
C ARG A 346 4.69 7.73 -17.75
N ARG A 347 5.76 8.37 -18.25
CA ARG A 347 6.05 9.82 -18.05
C ARG A 347 4.82 10.74 -18.15
N ASN A 348 4.08 10.66 -19.26
CA ASN A 348 2.92 11.52 -19.53
C ASN A 348 1.70 11.23 -18.60
N ASN A 349 1.69 10.09 -17.92
CA ASN A 349 0.65 9.63 -17.00
C ASN A 349 1.17 9.38 -15.57
N SER A 350 2.20 10.13 -15.15
CA SER A 350 2.83 9.95 -13.83
C SER A 350 1.85 10.10 -12.65
N LEU A 351 0.84 10.97 -12.77
CA LEU A 351 -0.22 11.14 -11.75
C LEU A 351 -1.27 10.00 -11.74
N ARG A 352 -1.29 9.15 -12.77
CA ARG A 352 -2.14 7.96 -12.92
C ARG A 352 -1.32 6.67 -12.80
N THR A 353 -0.24 6.71 -12.01
CA THR A 353 0.68 5.58 -11.85
C THR A 353 1.15 5.48 -10.40
N HIS A 354 0.96 4.31 -9.78
CA HIS A 354 1.42 4.02 -8.43
C HIS A 354 2.38 2.82 -8.48
N PHE A 355 3.53 2.93 -7.81
CA PHE A 355 4.59 1.92 -7.83
C PHE A 355 4.70 1.24 -6.47
N ILE A 356 4.70 -0.09 -6.46
CA ILE A 356 4.89 -0.89 -5.26
C ILE A 356 6.20 -1.67 -5.42
N VAL A 357 7.22 -1.18 -4.70
CA VAL A 357 8.62 -1.65 -4.75
C VAL A 357 9.09 -2.23 -3.42
N GLU A 358 8.15 -2.68 -2.60
CA GLU A 358 8.38 -3.32 -1.29
C GLU A 358 9.01 -4.73 -1.38
N TYR A 359 9.09 -5.28 -2.60
CA TYR A 359 9.55 -6.62 -2.94
C TYR A 359 10.51 -6.54 -4.13
N ASN A 360 11.66 -7.21 -4.06
CA ASN A 360 12.56 -7.39 -5.20
C ASN A 360 12.16 -8.60 -6.06
N SER A 361 11.41 -9.55 -5.49
CA SER A 361 10.96 -10.77 -6.15
C SER A 361 9.58 -11.21 -5.62
N PRO A 362 8.72 -11.85 -6.43
CA PRO A 362 7.48 -12.47 -5.96
C PRO A 362 7.70 -13.50 -4.84
N LEU A 363 8.89 -14.12 -4.76
CA LEU A 363 9.29 -15.03 -3.67
C LEU A 363 9.28 -14.36 -2.29
N GLU A 364 9.44 -13.03 -2.23
CA GLU A 364 9.47 -12.27 -0.97
C GLU A 364 8.07 -11.91 -0.47
N MET A 365 7.03 -12.04 -1.31
CA MET A 365 5.66 -11.66 -0.96
C MET A 365 5.10 -12.59 0.13
N PRO A 366 4.41 -12.09 1.18
CA PRO A 366 4.09 -12.87 2.38
C PRO A 366 3.38 -14.21 2.15
N PRO A 367 2.32 -14.33 1.32
CA PRO A 367 1.65 -15.61 1.11
C PRO A 367 2.43 -16.56 0.20
N ILE A 368 3.50 -16.10 -0.44
CA ILE A 368 4.33 -16.84 -1.42
C ILE A 368 5.62 -17.33 -0.77
N LYS A 369 6.24 -16.54 0.11
CA LYS A 369 7.46 -16.91 0.85
C LYS A 369 7.32 -18.24 1.60
N ARG A 370 6.13 -18.53 2.14
CA ARG A 370 5.79 -19.81 2.80
C ARG A 370 5.66 -21.01 1.85
N LEU A 371 5.49 -20.76 0.55
CA LEU A 371 5.28 -21.79 -0.49
C LEU A 371 6.57 -22.16 -1.22
N VAL A 372 7.65 -21.37 -1.09
CA VAL A 372 8.92 -21.59 -1.81
C VAL A 372 9.48 -23.01 -1.58
N PRO A 373 9.54 -23.57 -0.35
CA PRO A 373 10.02 -24.94 -0.15
C PRO A 373 9.14 -25.99 -0.84
N ILE A 374 7.84 -25.72 -0.96
CA ILE A 374 6.86 -26.61 -1.62
C ILE A 374 7.02 -26.51 -3.14
N PHE A 375 7.28 -25.32 -3.68
CA PHE A 375 7.61 -25.13 -5.09
C PHE A 375 8.92 -25.84 -5.46
N GLU A 376 9.95 -25.74 -4.62
CA GLU A 376 11.22 -26.45 -4.79
C GLU A 376 11.04 -27.98 -4.74
N GLN A 377 10.22 -28.48 -3.81
CA GLN A 377 9.84 -29.89 -3.72
C GLN A 377 9.05 -30.38 -4.95
N GLN A 378 8.17 -29.56 -5.51
CA GLN A 378 7.27 -29.93 -6.61
C GLN A 378 7.86 -29.72 -8.01
N TYR A 379 8.80 -28.79 -8.19
CA TYR A 379 9.43 -28.47 -9.47
C TYR A 379 10.07 -29.67 -10.21
N PRO A 380 10.73 -30.64 -9.55
CA PRO A 380 11.22 -31.85 -10.21
C PRO A 380 10.11 -32.67 -10.90
N SER A 381 8.87 -32.60 -10.42
CA SER A 381 7.72 -33.36 -10.93
C SER A 381 6.88 -32.62 -11.98
N ASP A 382 7.23 -31.39 -12.36
CA ASP A 382 6.53 -30.63 -13.39
C ASP A 382 6.93 -31.12 -14.81
N PRO A 383 6.00 -31.63 -15.64
CA PRO A 383 6.31 -32.03 -17.02
C PRO A 383 6.75 -30.85 -17.91
N GLU A 384 6.36 -29.61 -17.57
CA GLU A 384 6.71 -28.39 -18.30
C GLU A 384 7.96 -27.69 -17.71
N ARG A 385 8.68 -28.33 -16.76
CA ARG A 385 9.90 -27.81 -16.10
C ARG A 385 11.04 -27.39 -17.05
N ALA A 386 11.00 -27.79 -18.32
CA ALA A 386 11.91 -27.27 -19.34
C ALA A 386 11.82 -25.73 -19.46
N TYR A 387 10.61 -25.16 -19.32
CA TYR A 387 10.33 -23.74 -19.52
C TYR A 387 9.89 -23.02 -18.24
N HIS A 388 9.40 -23.76 -17.25
CA HIS A 388 9.00 -23.21 -15.95
C HIS A 388 10.16 -23.09 -14.95
N SER A 389 9.91 -22.39 -13.84
CA SER A 389 10.83 -22.28 -12.70
C SER A 389 10.04 -21.97 -11.41
N VAL A 390 10.70 -22.07 -10.26
CA VAL A 390 10.11 -21.73 -8.94
C VAL A 390 9.67 -20.25 -8.89
N GLU A 391 10.42 -19.35 -9.52
CA GLU A 391 10.05 -17.93 -9.61
C GLU A 391 8.82 -17.70 -10.51
N LEU A 392 8.60 -18.54 -11.54
CA LEU A 392 7.39 -18.47 -12.36
C LEU A 392 6.16 -18.94 -11.58
N TYR A 393 6.28 -20.02 -10.78
CA TYR A 393 5.21 -20.45 -9.87
C TYR A 393 4.88 -19.34 -8.85
N ALA A 394 5.90 -18.63 -8.37
CA ALA A 394 5.74 -17.48 -7.48
C ALA A 394 5.02 -16.31 -8.15
N VAL A 395 5.34 -15.95 -9.40
CA VAL A 395 4.58 -14.95 -10.19
C VAL A 395 3.10 -15.34 -10.28
N TRP A 396 2.82 -16.58 -10.68
CA TRP A 396 1.45 -17.08 -10.87
C TRP A 396 0.64 -17.10 -9.56
N CYS A 397 1.24 -17.61 -8.48
CA CYS A 397 0.56 -17.66 -7.18
C CYS A 397 0.44 -16.28 -6.52
N ALA A 398 1.26 -15.28 -6.91
CA ALA A 398 1.21 -13.93 -6.37
C ALA A 398 0.04 -13.08 -6.91
N LYS A 399 -0.52 -13.42 -8.08
CA LYS A 399 -1.55 -12.60 -8.76
C LYS A 399 -2.72 -12.19 -7.86
N SER A 400 -3.26 -13.14 -7.10
CA SER A 400 -4.37 -12.91 -6.17
C SER A 400 -3.98 -11.94 -5.05
N PHE A 401 -2.83 -12.14 -4.38
CA PHE A 401 -2.30 -11.20 -3.38
C PHE A 401 -2.04 -9.81 -3.96
N ILE A 402 -1.43 -9.73 -5.15
CA ILE A 402 -1.13 -8.48 -5.86
C ILE A 402 -2.41 -7.69 -6.17
N LEU A 403 -3.45 -8.36 -6.65
CA LEU A 403 -4.75 -7.74 -6.93
C LEU A 403 -5.46 -7.31 -5.65
N ASN A 404 -5.46 -8.16 -4.61
CA ASN A 404 -6.05 -7.86 -3.31
C ASN A 404 -5.38 -6.67 -2.62
N ARG A 405 -4.04 -6.66 -2.52
CA ARG A 405 -3.29 -5.56 -1.92
C ARG A 405 -3.48 -4.25 -2.69
N SER A 406 -3.69 -4.33 -4.00
CA SER A 406 -4.06 -3.17 -4.83
C SER A 406 -5.45 -2.62 -4.50
N ALA A 407 -6.41 -3.50 -4.22
CA ALA A 407 -7.77 -3.12 -3.85
C ALA A 407 -7.85 -2.53 -2.43
N GLU A 408 -7.06 -3.05 -1.49
CA GLU A 408 -6.88 -2.46 -0.14
C GLU A 408 -6.28 -1.05 -0.20
N LEU A 409 -5.23 -0.86 -1.01
CA LEU A 409 -4.52 0.41 -1.10
C LEU A 409 -5.33 1.51 -1.79
N ASN A 410 -6.10 1.14 -2.82
CA ASN A 410 -6.93 1.99 -3.68
C ASN A 410 -6.46 3.46 -3.83
N PRO A 411 -5.22 3.73 -4.26
CA PRO A 411 -4.64 5.08 -4.30
C PRO A 411 -5.35 6.03 -5.29
N PHE A 412 -6.23 5.48 -6.13
CA PHE A 412 -7.02 6.20 -7.14
C PHE A 412 -8.53 6.27 -6.81
N GLN A 413 -8.96 5.70 -5.68
CA GLN A 413 -10.38 5.68 -5.23
C GLN A 413 -11.35 5.08 -6.27
N THR A 414 -10.88 4.09 -7.04
CA THR A 414 -11.65 3.38 -8.07
C THR A 414 -12.53 2.27 -7.48
N LYS A 415 -13.57 1.87 -8.21
CA LYS A 415 -14.52 0.82 -7.81
C LYS A 415 -14.09 -0.58 -8.26
N TYR A 416 -13.41 -0.68 -9.39
CA TYR A 416 -13.02 -1.93 -10.04
C TYR A 416 -11.50 -2.04 -10.16
N PHE A 417 -11.00 -3.27 -10.12
CA PHE A 417 -9.58 -3.58 -10.31
C PHE A 417 -9.44 -4.74 -11.30
N LEU A 418 -8.49 -4.62 -12.24
CA LEU A 418 -8.14 -5.67 -13.20
C LEU A 418 -6.66 -6.01 -13.06
N TYR A 419 -6.33 -7.21 -12.57
CA TYR A 419 -5.01 -7.78 -12.80
C TYR A 419 -4.93 -8.23 -14.25
N ILE A 420 -3.84 -7.83 -14.93
CA ILE A 420 -3.49 -8.35 -16.24
C ILE A 420 -2.00 -8.69 -16.36
N ASP A 421 -1.70 -9.83 -16.98
CA ASP A 421 -0.33 -10.14 -17.41
C ASP A 421 0.06 -9.19 -18.55
N ALA A 422 1.06 -8.32 -18.34
CA ALA A 422 1.55 -7.36 -19.36
C ALA A 422 1.95 -8.04 -20.68
N GLY A 423 2.29 -9.33 -20.62
CA GLY A 423 2.51 -10.21 -21.76
C GLY A 423 1.29 -10.48 -22.65
N ALA A 424 0.13 -9.87 -22.41
CA ALA A 424 -0.99 -9.84 -23.36
C ALA A 424 -0.80 -8.83 -24.50
N PHE A 425 -0.08 -7.73 -24.26
CA PHE A 425 0.05 -6.59 -25.17
C PHE A 425 1.18 -6.81 -26.21
N ARG A 426 1.21 -8.03 -26.80
CA ARG A 426 2.33 -8.59 -27.58
C ARG A 426 2.66 -7.88 -28.89
N SER A 427 1.82 -6.96 -29.33
CA SER A 427 1.83 -6.37 -30.67
C SER A 427 1.32 -4.93 -30.60
N SER A 428 1.83 -4.09 -31.50
CA SER A 428 1.41 -2.69 -31.66
C SER A 428 -0.08 -2.52 -31.96
N LYS A 429 -0.78 -3.57 -32.43
CA LYS A 429 -2.25 -3.56 -32.60
C LYS A 429 -3.04 -3.47 -31.27
N TYR A 430 -2.40 -3.67 -30.12
CA TYR A 430 -3.02 -3.55 -28.79
C TYR A 430 -2.78 -2.18 -28.12
N ARG A 431 -2.30 -1.18 -28.86
CA ARG A 431 -2.01 0.18 -28.39
C ARG A 431 -3.28 1.01 -28.22
N PHE A 432 -4.13 0.59 -27.28
CA PHE A 432 -5.35 1.30 -26.91
C PHE A 432 -5.03 2.44 -25.92
N GLN A 433 -5.69 3.58 -26.11
CA GLN A 433 -5.62 4.74 -25.20
C GLN A 433 -6.69 4.63 -24.12
N SER A 434 -7.94 4.39 -24.52
CA SER A 434 -9.12 4.32 -23.65
C SER A 434 -9.37 2.91 -23.11
N TRP A 435 -8.31 2.23 -22.68
CA TRP A 435 -8.35 0.85 -22.17
C TRP A 435 -8.06 0.79 -20.66
N PRO A 436 -8.80 -0.03 -19.89
CA PRO A 436 -10.02 -0.72 -20.29
C PRO A 436 -11.16 0.28 -20.51
N TYR A 437 -12.09 -0.04 -21.41
CA TYR A 437 -13.22 0.86 -21.69
C TYR A 437 -14.24 0.80 -20.54
N GLU A 438 -14.32 1.87 -19.75
CA GLU A 438 -15.08 1.92 -18.49
C GLU A 438 -16.54 1.42 -18.59
N PRO A 439 -17.34 1.74 -19.63
CA PRO A 439 -18.70 1.18 -19.78
C PRO A 439 -18.72 -0.35 -19.92
N SER A 440 -17.73 -0.94 -20.61
CA SER A 440 -17.56 -2.40 -20.68
C SER A 440 -17.27 -2.98 -19.30
N ILE A 441 -16.35 -2.37 -18.54
CA ILE A 441 -16.02 -2.87 -17.20
C ILE A 441 -17.20 -2.74 -16.24
N HIS A 442 -17.89 -1.60 -16.26
CA HIS A 442 -19.08 -1.37 -15.45
C HIS A 442 -20.16 -2.42 -15.74
N SER A 443 -20.52 -2.64 -17.00
CA SER A 443 -21.55 -3.62 -17.40
C SER A 443 -21.21 -5.06 -16.99
N ILE A 444 -19.93 -5.43 -16.94
CA ILE A 444 -19.48 -6.76 -16.53
C ILE A 444 -19.39 -6.90 -15.01
N LEU A 445 -18.84 -5.92 -14.29
CA LEU A 445 -18.47 -6.03 -12.88
C LEU A 445 -19.49 -5.41 -11.90
N ALA A 446 -20.48 -4.64 -12.36
CA ALA A 446 -21.49 -4.04 -11.47
C ALA A 446 -22.31 -5.07 -10.66
N ASN A 447 -22.35 -6.35 -11.08
CA ASN A 447 -23.07 -7.43 -10.40
C ASN A 447 -22.26 -8.14 -9.28
N ASN A 448 -21.13 -7.57 -8.85
CA ASN A 448 -20.26 -8.06 -7.77
C ASN A 448 -19.78 -9.52 -7.96
N ARG A 449 -19.31 -9.83 -9.18
CA ARG A 449 -18.74 -11.14 -9.57
C ARG A 449 -17.33 -10.97 -10.14
N LEU A 450 -16.52 -12.01 -9.97
CA LEU A 450 -15.16 -12.05 -10.49
C LEU A 450 -15.18 -12.32 -11.99
N LEU A 451 -14.44 -11.54 -12.77
CA LEU A 451 -14.20 -11.77 -14.19
C LEU A 451 -12.95 -12.63 -14.38
N LEU A 452 -13.10 -13.75 -15.10
CA LEU A 452 -12.02 -14.63 -15.55
C LEU A 452 -12.12 -14.86 -17.06
N GLY A 453 -11.00 -15.19 -17.72
CA GLY A 453 -10.96 -15.59 -19.13
C GLY A 453 -10.96 -17.10 -19.34
N MET A 454 -11.65 -17.58 -20.38
CA MET A 454 -11.79 -19.00 -20.73
C MET A 454 -11.38 -19.24 -22.18
N ILE A 455 -10.40 -20.12 -22.36
CA ILE A 455 -9.66 -20.35 -23.61
C ILE A 455 -9.99 -21.67 -24.32
N SER A 456 -10.80 -22.52 -23.71
CA SER A 456 -11.37 -23.70 -24.35
C SER A 456 -12.76 -24.05 -23.78
N PRO A 457 -13.62 -24.77 -24.53
CA PRO A 457 -14.90 -25.25 -24.02
C PRO A 457 -14.77 -26.17 -22.80
N LEU A 458 -15.80 -26.22 -21.95
CA LEU A 458 -15.84 -27.10 -20.78
C LEU A 458 -16.02 -28.57 -21.22
N PRO A 459 -15.14 -29.51 -20.81
CA PRO A 459 -15.36 -30.93 -21.08
C PRO A 459 -16.61 -31.46 -20.38
N ARG A 460 -17.43 -32.28 -21.08
CA ARG A 460 -18.75 -32.74 -20.58
C ARG A 460 -18.76 -33.31 -19.15
N GLN A 461 -17.69 -34.00 -18.76
CA GLN A 461 -17.53 -34.62 -17.45
C GLN A 461 -17.61 -33.66 -16.25
N PHE A 462 -17.53 -32.34 -16.48
CA PHE A 462 -17.69 -31.32 -15.45
C PHE A 462 -19.12 -30.74 -15.36
N CYS A 463 -20.05 -31.23 -16.19
CA CYS A 463 -21.47 -30.91 -16.13
C CYS A 463 -22.27 -32.10 -15.57
N PRO A 464 -23.22 -31.89 -14.63
CA PRO A 464 -23.56 -30.62 -13.98
C PRO A 464 -22.44 -30.14 -13.04
N LEU A 465 -22.40 -28.82 -12.81
CA LEU A 465 -21.38 -28.14 -11.99
C LEU A 465 -21.45 -28.60 -10.52
N SER A 466 -20.74 -29.67 -10.24
CA SER A 466 -20.73 -30.41 -8.97
C SER A 466 -19.30 -30.71 -8.51
N TYR A 467 -18.35 -29.86 -8.92
CA TYR A 467 -16.98 -29.95 -8.47
C TYR A 467 -16.86 -29.42 -7.03
N THR A 468 -15.89 -29.93 -6.29
CA THR A 468 -15.51 -29.41 -4.99
C THR A 468 -14.00 -29.36 -4.94
N ILE A 469 -13.43 -28.31 -4.33
CA ILE A 469 -11.98 -28.16 -4.16
C ILE A 469 -11.34 -29.45 -3.65
N ASN A 470 -12.01 -30.18 -2.75
CA ASN A 470 -11.54 -31.46 -2.21
C ASN A 470 -11.16 -32.55 -3.25
N LYS A 471 -11.68 -32.48 -4.48
CA LYS A 471 -11.35 -33.37 -5.60
C LYS A 471 -9.97 -33.08 -6.26
N GLY A 472 -9.33 -31.96 -5.93
CA GLY A 472 -7.94 -31.63 -6.34
C GLY A 472 -7.80 -30.68 -7.54
N PRO A 473 -6.55 -30.42 -8.00
CA PRO A 473 -6.26 -29.49 -9.10
C PRO A 473 -6.66 -30.04 -10.47
N ILE A 474 -7.37 -29.23 -11.27
CA ILE A 474 -7.86 -29.66 -12.58
C ILE A 474 -6.83 -29.33 -13.68
N ARG A 475 -6.15 -30.37 -14.17
CA ARG A 475 -5.02 -30.27 -15.11
C ARG A 475 -5.45 -30.07 -16.58
N HIS A 476 -6.23 -29.02 -16.84
CA HIS A 476 -6.66 -28.64 -18.19
C HIS A 476 -6.45 -27.13 -18.45
N ASN A 477 -6.17 -26.75 -19.69
CA ASN A 477 -6.07 -25.36 -20.11
C ASN A 477 -7.49 -24.81 -20.43
N LEU A 478 -8.34 -24.65 -19.40
CA LEU A 478 -9.71 -24.13 -19.54
C LEU A 478 -9.76 -22.63 -19.28
N ILE A 479 -9.37 -22.22 -18.06
CA ILE A 479 -9.26 -20.82 -17.65
C ILE A 479 -7.84 -20.34 -17.91
N GLU A 480 -7.68 -19.10 -18.36
CA GLU A 480 -6.40 -18.43 -18.49
C GLU A 480 -5.99 -17.69 -17.20
N GLY A 481 -4.69 -17.58 -16.95
CA GLY A 481 -4.16 -16.79 -15.84
C GLY A 481 -3.94 -15.30 -16.18
N GLY A 482 -4.22 -14.86 -17.41
CA GLY A 482 -3.82 -13.55 -17.92
C GLY A 482 -4.74 -12.39 -17.49
N LEU A 483 -5.95 -12.69 -17.01
CA LEU A 483 -6.97 -11.75 -16.56
C LEU A 483 -7.62 -12.20 -15.25
N ILE A 484 -7.66 -11.33 -14.25
CA ILE A 484 -8.52 -11.46 -13.06
C ILE A 484 -9.12 -10.08 -12.76
N GLY A 485 -10.45 -9.94 -12.74
CA GLY A 485 -11.12 -8.65 -12.53
C GLY A 485 -12.23 -8.68 -11.48
N GLY A 486 -12.43 -7.58 -10.73
CA GLY A 486 -13.49 -7.51 -9.72
C GLY A 486 -13.65 -6.15 -9.05
N THR A 487 -14.61 -6.08 -8.13
CA THR A 487 -14.70 -5.12 -7.02
C THR A 487 -13.72 -5.53 -5.90
N SER A 488 -13.51 -4.68 -4.89
CA SER A 488 -12.74 -5.06 -3.69
C SER A 488 -13.31 -6.32 -3.03
N ASP A 489 -14.61 -6.35 -2.73
CA ASP A 489 -15.29 -7.46 -2.03
C ASP A 489 -15.02 -8.82 -2.67
N ILE A 490 -15.19 -8.91 -4.00
CA ILE A 490 -15.05 -10.18 -4.72
C ILE A 490 -13.59 -10.58 -4.92
N ILE A 491 -12.67 -9.61 -4.91
CA ILE A 491 -11.22 -9.84 -4.92
C ILE A 491 -10.75 -10.35 -3.56
N HIS A 492 -11.27 -9.82 -2.44
CA HIS A 492 -11.00 -10.33 -1.09
C HIS A 492 -11.49 -11.79 -0.95
N TRP A 493 -12.74 -12.07 -1.36
CA TRP A 493 -13.30 -13.42 -1.41
C TRP A 493 -12.44 -14.36 -2.25
N TRP A 494 -12.11 -13.97 -3.49
CA TRP A 494 -11.27 -14.76 -4.39
C TRP A 494 -9.91 -15.09 -3.76
N THR A 495 -9.27 -14.10 -3.16
CA THR A 495 -7.91 -14.24 -2.62
C THR A 495 -7.87 -15.13 -1.39
N SER A 496 -8.89 -15.05 -0.54
CA SER A 496 -9.09 -15.99 0.57
C SER A 496 -9.24 -17.43 0.05
N VAL A 497 -10.22 -17.67 -0.84
CA VAL A 497 -10.49 -19.00 -1.42
C VAL A 497 -9.29 -19.55 -2.22
N PHE A 498 -8.53 -18.70 -2.90
CA PHE A 498 -7.34 -19.10 -3.65
C PHE A 498 -6.23 -19.63 -2.73
N TYR A 499 -5.91 -18.93 -1.63
CA TYR A 499 -4.91 -19.42 -0.68
C TYR A 499 -5.41 -20.53 0.23
N GLU A 500 -6.72 -20.63 0.49
CA GLU A 500 -7.35 -21.80 1.12
C GLU A 500 -7.23 -23.04 0.22
N THR A 501 -7.54 -22.91 -1.07
CA THR A 501 -7.37 -23.98 -2.08
C THR A 501 -5.92 -24.47 -2.12
N ILE A 502 -4.95 -23.55 -2.10
CA ILE A 502 -3.53 -23.88 -1.97
C ILE A 502 -3.27 -24.67 -0.69
N ASN A 503 -3.76 -24.24 0.48
CA ASN A 503 -3.55 -24.94 1.75
C ASN A 503 -4.14 -26.38 1.74
N ILE A 504 -5.30 -26.57 1.12
CA ILE A 504 -5.96 -27.89 0.96
C ILE A 504 -5.16 -28.78 -0.01
N TYR A 505 -4.46 -28.21 -0.98
CA TYR A 505 -3.67 -28.97 -1.96
C TYR A 505 -2.29 -29.32 -1.41
N THR A 506 -1.64 -28.41 -0.68
CA THR A 506 -0.37 -28.70 -0.02
C THR A 506 -0.51 -29.74 1.08
N SER A 507 -1.59 -29.73 1.87
CA SER A 507 -1.84 -30.77 2.90
C SER A 507 -2.10 -32.17 2.30
N LYS A 508 -2.46 -32.25 1.02
CA LYS A 508 -2.63 -33.49 0.25
C LYS A 508 -1.44 -33.81 -0.68
N ASN A 509 -0.34 -33.05 -0.58
CA ASN A 509 0.82 -33.12 -1.48
C ASN A 509 0.46 -33.05 -2.99
N LEU A 510 -0.56 -32.25 -3.33
CA LEU A 510 -1.02 -32.02 -4.70
C LEU A 510 -0.26 -30.85 -5.33
N PHE A 511 -0.01 -30.93 -6.63
CA PHE A 511 0.74 -29.92 -7.37
C PHE A 511 0.00 -28.57 -7.41
N ILE A 512 0.63 -27.53 -6.86
CA ILE A 512 0.09 -26.15 -6.81
C ILE A 512 0.80 -25.18 -7.77
N GLY A 513 1.89 -25.59 -8.42
CA GLY A 513 2.77 -24.71 -9.20
C GLY A 513 2.21 -24.08 -10.48
N LYS A 514 0.90 -24.15 -10.75
CA LYS A 514 0.27 -23.54 -11.94
C LYS A 514 -1.10 -22.97 -11.58
N ASP A 515 -1.22 -21.64 -11.65
CA ASP A 515 -2.42 -20.86 -11.26
C ASP A 515 -3.71 -21.43 -11.88
N GLN A 516 -3.69 -21.69 -13.19
CA GLN A 516 -4.81 -22.21 -13.97
C GLN A 516 -5.46 -23.46 -13.34
N TYR A 517 -4.69 -24.38 -12.75
CA TYR A 517 -5.24 -25.62 -12.17
C TYR A 517 -6.01 -25.38 -10.87
N LEU A 518 -5.63 -24.34 -10.11
CA LEU A 518 -6.37 -23.82 -8.95
C LEU A 518 -7.62 -23.08 -9.43
N MET A 519 -7.46 -22.18 -10.41
CA MET A 519 -8.54 -21.35 -10.96
C MET A 519 -9.70 -22.19 -11.52
N ASN A 520 -9.38 -23.25 -12.27
CA ASN A 520 -10.36 -24.23 -12.77
C ASN A 520 -11.19 -24.85 -11.65
N ALA A 521 -10.54 -25.31 -10.58
CA ALA A 521 -11.18 -26.02 -9.47
C ALA A 521 -12.06 -25.08 -8.62
N ILE A 522 -11.58 -23.85 -8.37
CA ILE A 522 -12.33 -22.80 -7.67
C ILE A 522 -13.56 -22.41 -8.51
N ALA A 523 -13.39 -22.21 -9.82
CA ALA A 523 -14.49 -21.78 -10.68
C ALA A 523 -15.64 -22.80 -10.77
N LEU A 524 -15.31 -24.09 -10.90
CA LEU A 524 -16.33 -25.15 -10.90
C LEU A 524 -16.93 -25.43 -9.50
N THR A 525 -16.30 -24.95 -8.42
CA THR A 525 -16.83 -25.05 -7.05
C THR A 525 -17.74 -23.86 -6.70
N TYR A 526 -17.46 -22.66 -7.23
CA TYR A 526 -18.21 -21.42 -6.92
C TYR A 526 -18.73 -20.67 -8.16
N PRO A 527 -19.44 -21.32 -9.09
CA PRO A 527 -19.79 -20.72 -10.38
C PRO A 527 -20.66 -19.46 -10.26
N HIS A 528 -21.55 -19.39 -9.26
CA HIS A 528 -22.41 -18.23 -8.96
C HIS A 528 -21.66 -16.96 -8.53
N ARG A 529 -20.34 -17.02 -8.32
CA ARG A 529 -19.48 -15.86 -7.99
C ARG A 529 -18.74 -15.30 -9.21
N ILE A 530 -18.87 -15.91 -10.39
CA ILE A 530 -18.00 -15.66 -11.54
C ILE A 530 -18.79 -15.24 -12.78
N ASN A 531 -18.23 -14.29 -13.52
CA ASN A 531 -18.52 -13.99 -14.90
C ASN A 531 -17.34 -14.50 -15.75
N MET A 532 -17.63 -15.23 -16.83
CA MET A 532 -16.62 -15.89 -17.65
C MET A 532 -16.59 -15.27 -19.04
N MET A 533 -15.40 -14.81 -19.47
CA MET A 533 -15.14 -14.35 -20.82
C MET A 533 -14.73 -15.53 -21.70
N LEU A 534 -15.60 -15.90 -22.64
CA LEU A 534 -15.45 -17.04 -23.53
C LEU A 534 -14.51 -16.70 -24.71
N SER A 535 -13.24 -16.39 -24.41
CA SER A 535 -12.21 -16.00 -25.38
C SER A 535 -12.12 -16.94 -26.59
N PHE A 536 -12.36 -18.25 -26.39
CA PHE A 536 -12.39 -19.26 -27.45
C PHE A 536 -13.52 -19.09 -28.50
N ARG A 537 -14.57 -18.31 -28.21
CA ARG A 537 -15.62 -17.97 -29.18
C ARG A 537 -15.22 -16.83 -30.11
N THR A 538 -14.13 -16.12 -29.81
CA THR A 538 -13.85 -14.81 -30.41
C THR A 538 -12.80 -14.88 -31.52
N SER A 539 -12.99 -14.11 -32.59
CA SER A 539 -11.99 -13.95 -33.65
C SER A 539 -11.01 -12.81 -33.37
N CYS A 540 -10.75 -12.50 -32.09
CA CYS A 540 -9.99 -11.32 -31.67
C CYS A 540 -8.45 -11.49 -31.65
N GLY A 541 -7.95 -12.67 -32.02
CA GLY A 541 -6.53 -12.97 -32.11
C GLY A 541 -6.22 -14.30 -31.42
N ASP A 542 -5.16 -14.31 -30.62
CA ASP A 542 -4.84 -15.42 -29.73
C ASP A 542 -5.86 -15.47 -28.58
N VAL A 543 -6.45 -16.65 -28.33
CA VAL A 543 -7.45 -16.85 -27.28
C VAL A 543 -6.91 -16.51 -25.88
N TRP A 544 -5.60 -16.69 -25.65
CA TRP A 544 -4.95 -16.35 -24.39
C TRP A 544 -4.92 -14.85 -24.08
N PHE A 545 -5.16 -13.98 -25.07
CA PHE A 545 -5.02 -12.52 -24.94
C PHE A 545 -6.22 -11.75 -25.53
N ALA A 546 -7.32 -12.45 -25.84
CA ALA A 546 -8.51 -11.87 -26.46
C ALA A 546 -9.18 -10.79 -25.59
N PHE A 547 -8.99 -10.83 -24.27
CA PHE A 547 -9.49 -9.80 -23.35
C PHE A 547 -8.97 -8.39 -23.66
N GLY A 548 -7.74 -8.26 -24.19
CA GLY A 548 -7.17 -6.97 -24.59
C GLY A 548 -8.09 -6.19 -25.52
N PRO A 549 -8.35 -6.67 -26.76
CA PRO A 549 -9.31 -6.04 -27.66
C PRO A 549 -10.76 -6.12 -27.20
N LEU A 550 -11.20 -7.20 -26.52
CA LEU A 550 -12.61 -7.29 -26.07
C LEU A 550 -12.98 -6.20 -25.06
N LEU A 551 -12.04 -5.80 -24.19
CA LEU A 551 -12.22 -4.72 -23.22
C LEU A 551 -11.82 -3.33 -23.77
N ALA A 552 -11.46 -3.21 -25.05
CA ALA A 552 -11.14 -1.95 -25.71
C ALA A 552 -12.37 -1.23 -26.27
N ASN A 553 -12.28 0.08 -26.45
CA ASN A 553 -13.32 0.88 -27.09
C ASN A 553 -13.54 0.41 -28.55
N GLN A 554 -14.80 0.27 -28.99
CA GLN A 554 -15.12 -0.17 -30.35
C GLN A 554 -14.52 0.75 -31.43
N ALA A 555 -14.45 2.06 -31.19
CA ALA A 555 -13.84 3.01 -32.11
C ALA A 555 -12.31 2.83 -32.21
N GLU A 556 -11.65 2.30 -31.18
CA GLU A 556 -10.23 1.93 -31.23
C GLU A 556 -10.05 0.59 -31.94
N LYS A 557 -10.90 -0.42 -31.64
CA LYS A 557 -10.92 -1.70 -32.38
C LYS A 557 -11.05 -1.49 -33.89
N GLN A 558 -11.88 -0.53 -34.33
CA GLN A 558 -12.10 -0.22 -35.74
C GLN A 558 -10.89 0.46 -36.43
N LYS A 559 -10.16 1.31 -35.70
CA LYS A 559 -8.93 1.97 -36.20
C LYS A 559 -7.72 1.04 -36.26
N LEU A 560 -7.73 -0.05 -35.48
CA LEU A 560 -6.66 -1.02 -35.37
C LEU A 560 -6.97 -2.28 -36.21
N THR A 561 -5.93 -3.01 -36.62
CA THR A 561 -6.00 -4.12 -37.59
C THR A 561 -6.55 -5.43 -37.01
N PHE A 562 -7.77 -5.37 -36.48
CA PHE A 562 -8.55 -6.52 -36.03
C PHE A 562 -9.48 -7.04 -37.14
N SER A 563 -9.94 -8.29 -36.99
CA SER A 563 -10.95 -8.86 -37.88
C SER A 563 -12.28 -8.09 -37.75
N LYS A 564 -13.06 -7.98 -38.84
CA LYS A 564 -14.41 -7.38 -38.80
C LYS A 564 -15.27 -8.01 -37.70
N THR A 565 -15.20 -9.33 -37.55
CA THR A 565 -15.84 -10.09 -36.46
C THR A 565 -15.44 -9.57 -35.07
N CYS A 566 -14.15 -9.35 -34.78
CA CYS A 566 -13.72 -8.79 -33.49
C CYS A 566 -14.15 -7.32 -33.30
N GLN A 567 -14.13 -6.51 -34.36
CA GLN A 567 -14.58 -5.12 -34.35
C GLN A 567 -16.08 -5.00 -34.07
N GLN A 568 -16.88 -5.97 -34.53
CA GLN A 568 -18.32 -6.06 -34.32
C GLN A 568 -18.71 -6.89 -33.09
N GLN A 569 -17.78 -7.66 -32.50
CA GLN A 569 -18.06 -8.56 -31.37
C GLN A 569 -18.67 -7.80 -30.19
N ASN A 570 -19.92 -8.15 -29.88
CA ASN A 570 -20.64 -7.70 -28.70
C ASN A 570 -20.16 -8.48 -27.47
N LEU A 571 -20.00 -7.81 -26.33
CA LEU A 571 -19.58 -8.41 -25.07
C LEU A 571 -20.66 -9.34 -24.48
N SER A 572 -21.95 -9.04 -24.66
CA SER A 572 -23.02 -9.88 -24.08
C SER A 572 -23.15 -11.27 -24.71
N GLU A 573 -22.48 -11.52 -25.84
CA GLU A 573 -22.41 -12.84 -26.50
C GLU A 573 -21.27 -13.72 -25.97
N VAL A 574 -20.27 -13.10 -25.34
CA VAL A 574 -19.00 -13.74 -24.93
C VAL A 574 -18.72 -13.63 -23.43
N ILE A 575 -19.45 -12.78 -22.69
CA ILE A 575 -19.47 -12.76 -21.23
C ILE A 575 -20.71 -13.52 -20.75
N ILE A 576 -20.53 -14.59 -19.99
CA ILE A 576 -21.63 -15.32 -19.35
C ILE A 576 -21.48 -15.35 -17.82
N ARG A 577 -22.59 -15.58 -17.11
CA ARG A 577 -22.56 -16.07 -15.72
C ARG A 577 -22.10 -17.54 -15.73
N PHE A 578 -21.08 -17.90 -14.97
CA PHE A 578 -20.44 -19.21 -15.16
C PHE A 578 -21.33 -20.40 -14.80
N GLU A 579 -22.33 -20.24 -13.92
CA GLU A 579 -23.31 -21.31 -13.64
C GLU A 579 -24.13 -21.75 -14.87
N ASN A 580 -24.22 -20.89 -15.91
CA ASN A 580 -24.96 -21.18 -17.13
C ASN A 580 -24.12 -21.92 -18.18
N ILE A 581 -22.82 -22.17 -17.95
CA ILE A 581 -21.90 -22.77 -18.95
C ILE A 581 -22.42 -24.12 -19.48
N CYS A 582 -23.01 -24.95 -18.63
CA CYS A 582 -23.51 -26.28 -18.99
C CYS A 582 -24.84 -26.28 -19.78
N ASN A 583 -25.56 -25.15 -19.82
CA ASN A 583 -26.82 -25.02 -20.53
C ASN A 583 -26.64 -24.62 -22.01
N ASP A 584 -25.42 -24.24 -22.40
CA ASP A 584 -25.07 -23.88 -23.77
C ASP A 584 -24.28 -25.01 -24.42
N SER A 585 -24.89 -25.71 -25.38
CA SER A 585 -24.30 -26.86 -26.08
C SER A 585 -23.08 -26.52 -26.95
N LYS A 586 -22.81 -25.22 -27.22
CA LYS A 586 -21.58 -24.74 -27.87
C LYS A 586 -20.48 -24.40 -26.86
N ASN A 587 -20.76 -24.43 -25.55
CA ASN A 587 -19.77 -24.28 -24.47
C ASN A 587 -19.29 -25.63 -23.90
N VAL A 588 -20.00 -26.71 -24.18
CA VAL A 588 -19.73 -28.05 -23.65
C VAL A 588 -19.20 -28.94 -24.77
N LYS A 589 -17.98 -29.46 -24.62
CA LYS A 589 -17.34 -30.35 -25.61
C LYS A 589 -17.32 -31.79 -25.13
#